data_AF-A0A849WFL6-F1
#
_entry.id   AF-A0A849WFL6-F1
#
_cell.length_a   1.000
_cell.length_b   1.000
_cell.length_c   1.000
_cell.angle_alpha   90.00
_cell.angle_beta   90.00
_cell.angle_gamma   90.00
#
_symmetry.space_group_name_H-M   'P 1'
#
loop_
_entity.id
_entity.type
_entity.pdbx_description
1 polymer ?
#
loop_
_entity_poly.entity_id
_entity_poly.type
_entity_poly.pdbx_seq_one_letter_code
_entity_poly.pdbx_strand_id
1 'polypeptide(L)'
;MLIRCPYCHLEYDEKYDTGIHTRHHKKWQNIKQVLGYLPTSYDERESMKNQAHLLIFEGETAEQKFNGALLLFKAHFDRSLEIAINSNYWKKHPSFEQYIAMMDYAKTAIPEETVKKIREKYGRIAGEIAPYQSVWYPPKSKDREKQFIQAIHNSQKA
;
A
#
# COMPACT_ATOMS: atom_id res chain seq x y z
N MET A 1 -13.20 5.53 27.14
CA MET A 1 -12.21 4.45 26.99
C MET A 1 -12.07 4.23 25.50
N LEU A 2 -10.85 4.33 24.96
CA LEU A 2 -10.64 4.08 23.55
C LEU A 2 -10.69 2.57 23.30
N ILE A 3 -11.50 2.17 22.32
CA ILE A 3 -11.61 0.80 21.85
C ILE A 3 -11.35 0.77 20.35
N ARG A 4 -10.85 -0.36 19.85
CA ARG A 4 -10.57 -0.55 18.43
C ARG A 4 -11.57 -1.52 17.83
N CYS A 5 -12.23 -1.13 16.75
CA CYS A 5 -13.10 -2.05 16.02
C CYS A 5 -12.26 -3.14 15.34
N PRO A 6 -12.52 -4.45 15.55
CA PRO A 6 -11.75 -5.51 14.92
C PRO A 6 -11.98 -5.60 13.40
N TYR A 7 -13.06 -5.00 12.88
CA TYR A 7 -13.41 -5.06 11.44
C TYR A 7 -12.88 -3.85 10.64
N CYS A 8 -13.12 -2.64 11.13
CA CYS A 8 -12.72 -1.41 10.41
C CYS A 8 -11.48 -0.75 10.99
N HIS A 9 -10.90 -1.31 12.07
CA HIS A 9 -9.67 -0.87 12.72
C HIS A 9 -9.67 0.56 13.27
N LEU A 10 -10.81 1.26 13.20
CA LEU A 10 -10.99 2.58 13.80
C LEU A 10 -10.91 2.46 15.32
N GLU A 11 -10.06 3.30 15.91
CA GLU A 11 -10.05 3.57 17.35
C GLU A 11 -11.04 4.69 17.66
N TYR A 12 -11.91 4.48 18.64
CA TYR A 12 -12.97 5.43 19.00
C TYR A 12 -13.32 5.33 20.48
N ASP A 13 -13.84 6.41 21.08
CA ASP A 13 -14.38 6.34 22.43
C ASP A 13 -15.81 5.79 22.41
N GLU A 14 -16.05 4.66 23.07
CA GLU A 14 -17.37 4.00 23.07
C GLU A 14 -18.49 4.88 23.66
N LYS A 15 -18.16 5.85 24.51
CA LYS A 15 -19.17 6.73 25.10
C LYS A 15 -19.54 7.90 24.18
N TYR A 16 -18.57 8.40 23.41
CA TYR A 16 -18.73 9.67 22.68
C TYR A 16 -18.76 9.50 21.14
N ASP A 17 -18.13 8.46 20.61
CA ASP A 17 -17.81 8.35 19.19
C ASP A 17 -18.54 7.21 18.45
N THR A 18 -19.55 6.58 19.07
CA THR A 18 -20.32 5.46 18.47
C THR A 18 -20.94 5.82 17.12
N GLY A 19 -21.38 7.06 16.94
CA GLY A 19 -21.89 7.56 15.67
C GLY A 19 -20.81 7.66 14.59
N ILE A 20 -19.59 8.06 14.96
CA ILE A 20 -18.43 8.11 14.06
C ILE A 20 -18.06 6.69 13.64
N HIS A 21 -17.93 5.78 14.62
CA HIS A 21 -17.68 4.37 14.38
C HIS A 21 -18.72 3.75 13.46
N THR A 22 -20.02 3.92 13.73
CA THR A 22 -21.10 3.34 12.92
C THR A 22 -21.02 3.78 11.46
N ARG A 23 -20.79 5.07 11.19
CA ARG A 23 -20.65 5.59 9.82
C ARG A 23 -19.40 5.03 9.14
N HIS A 24 -18.27 5.01 9.84
CA HIS A 24 -17.02 4.48 9.31
C HIS A 24 -17.13 2.97 9.01
N HIS A 25 -17.70 2.20 9.94
CA HIS A 25 -17.92 0.76 9.80
C HIS A 25 -18.80 0.44 8.59
N LYS A 26 -19.94 1.13 8.42
CA LYS A 26 -20.81 0.97 7.25
C LYS A 26 -20.09 1.32 5.94
N LYS A 27 -19.28 2.38 5.93
CA LYS A 27 -18.45 2.73 4.77
C LYS A 27 -17.50 1.58 4.39
N TRP A 28 -16.83 0.98 5.36
CA TRP A 28 -15.93 -0.16 5.13
C TRP A 28 -16.66 -1.42 4.67
N GLN A 29 -17.85 -1.72 5.23
CA GLN A 29 -18.69 -2.82 4.74
C GLN A 29 -19.07 -2.63 3.27
N ASN A 30 -19.53 -1.44 2.89
CA ASN A 30 -19.87 -1.13 1.49
C ASN A 30 -18.67 -1.25 0.56
N ILE A 31 -17.50 -0.79 1.00
CA ILE A 31 -16.26 -0.93 0.20
C ILE A 31 -15.90 -2.41 0.02
N LYS A 32 -15.97 -3.23 1.09
CA LYS A 32 -15.73 -4.67 0.99
C LYS A 32 -16.69 -5.35 0.01
N GLN A 33 -17.95 -4.96 0.01
CA GLN A 33 -18.94 -5.49 -0.95
C GLN A 33 -18.58 -5.13 -2.39
N VAL A 34 -18.09 -3.91 -2.65
CA VAL A 34 -17.75 -3.45 -4.01
C VAL A 34 -16.41 -4.02 -4.48
N LEU A 35 -15.38 -4.03 -3.64
CA LEU A 35 -14.03 -4.43 -4.02
C LEU A 35 -13.74 -5.91 -3.81
N GLY A 36 -14.55 -6.62 -3.01
CA GLY A 36 -14.23 -7.97 -2.52
C GLY A 36 -13.01 -8.00 -1.58
N TYR A 37 -12.40 -6.85 -1.29
CA TYR A 37 -11.14 -6.71 -0.58
C TYR A 37 -11.15 -5.50 0.36
N LEU A 38 -10.45 -5.61 1.50
CA LEU A 38 -10.16 -4.49 2.40
C LEU A 38 -8.68 -4.51 2.77
N PRO A 39 -8.03 -3.35 2.92
CA PRO A 39 -6.69 -3.27 3.48
C PRO A 39 -6.59 -3.95 4.84
N THR A 40 -5.46 -4.59 5.10
CA THR A 40 -5.08 -5.06 6.44
C THR A 40 -4.80 -3.88 7.38
N SER A 41 -4.88 -4.12 8.69
CA SER A 41 -4.60 -3.13 9.73
C SER A 41 -3.13 -2.69 9.73
N TYR A 42 -2.82 -1.60 10.43
CA TYR A 42 -1.44 -1.12 10.58
C TYR A 42 -0.49 -2.21 11.11
N ASP A 43 -0.87 -2.91 12.17
CA ASP A 43 0.00 -3.92 12.82
C ASP A 43 0.24 -5.12 11.90
N GLU A 44 -0.79 -5.55 11.18
CA GLU A 44 -0.66 -6.60 10.17
C GLU A 44 0.26 -6.17 9.03
N ARG A 45 0.15 -4.93 8.54
CA ARG A 45 1.05 -4.40 7.50
C ARG A 45 2.50 -4.33 7.96
N GLU A 46 2.76 -3.93 9.20
CA GLU A 46 4.13 -3.93 9.74
C GLU A 46 4.66 -5.36 9.91
N SER A 47 3.83 -6.30 10.36
CA SER A 47 4.16 -7.72 10.40
C SER A 47 4.50 -8.28 9.02
N MET A 48 3.69 -7.96 8.00
CA MET A 48 3.93 -8.34 6.62
C MET A 48 5.24 -7.77 6.07
N LYS A 49 5.58 -6.51 6.37
CA LYS A 49 6.86 -5.91 5.96
C LYS A 49 8.05 -6.62 6.60
N ASN A 50 7.96 -6.94 7.89
CA ASN A 50 9.02 -7.67 8.60
C ASN A 50 9.21 -9.07 8.01
N GLN A 51 8.13 -9.80 7.79
CA GLN A 51 8.19 -11.12 7.14
C GLN A 51 8.72 -11.02 5.71
N ALA A 52 8.29 -10.02 4.95
CA ALA A 52 8.78 -9.77 3.61
C ALA A 52 10.28 -9.51 3.60
N HIS A 53 10.79 -8.73 4.56
CA HIS A 53 12.22 -8.49 4.72
C HIS A 53 12.99 -9.80 4.91
N LEU A 54 12.56 -10.66 5.86
CA LEU A 54 13.18 -11.97 6.07
C LEU A 54 13.18 -12.80 4.77
N LEU A 55 12.06 -12.88 4.06
CA LEU A 55 11.97 -13.64 2.81
C LEU A 55 12.85 -13.08 1.68
N ILE A 56 12.99 -11.76 1.58
CA ILE A 56 13.79 -11.10 0.55
C ILE A 56 15.29 -11.30 0.79
N PHE A 57 15.75 -11.15 2.04
CA PHE A 57 17.18 -11.13 2.36
C PHE A 57 17.72 -12.46 2.85
N GLU A 58 16.93 -13.21 3.62
CA GLU A 58 17.33 -14.46 4.25
C GLU A 58 16.74 -15.68 3.53
N GLY A 59 15.82 -15.48 2.59
CA GLY A 59 15.29 -16.56 1.76
C GLY A 59 16.37 -17.25 0.93
N GLU A 60 16.42 -18.58 1.00
CA GLU A 60 17.40 -19.41 0.30
C GLU A 60 17.10 -19.56 -1.20
N THR A 61 15.83 -19.44 -1.58
CA THR A 61 15.36 -19.68 -2.95
C THR A 61 14.91 -18.40 -3.65
N ALA A 62 15.02 -18.38 -4.98
CA ALA A 62 14.48 -17.28 -5.79
C ALA A 62 12.95 -17.13 -5.65
N GLU A 63 12.25 -18.22 -5.34
CA GLU A 63 10.82 -18.20 -5.06
C GLU A 63 10.49 -17.51 -3.74
N GLN A 64 11.22 -17.81 -2.66
CA GLN A 64 11.03 -17.12 -1.37
C GLN A 64 11.26 -15.61 -1.52
N LYS A 65 12.33 -15.20 -2.21
CA LYS A 65 12.63 -13.78 -2.44
C LYS A 65 11.53 -13.09 -3.26
N PHE A 66 11.03 -13.77 -4.30
CA PHE A 66 9.91 -13.30 -5.10
C PHE A 66 8.62 -13.15 -4.27
N ASN A 67 8.28 -14.15 -3.47
CA ASN A 67 7.11 -14.11 -2.60
C ASN A 67 7.25 -13.04 -1.50
N GLY A 68 8.46 -12.86 -0.95
CA GLY A 68 8.78 -11.77 -0.03
C GLY A 68 8.54 -10.39 -0.66
N ALA A 69 8.99 -10.18 -1.90
CA ALA A 69 8.72 -8.94 -2.61
C ALA A 69 7.22 -8.69 -2.86
N LEU A 70 6.46 -9.72 -3.23
CA LEU A 70 5.00 -9.60 -3.37
C LEU A 70 4.32 -9.27 -2.04
N LEU A 71 4.78 -9.86 -0.94
CA LEU A 71 4.28 -9.57 0.41
C LEU A 71 4.56 -8.11 0.80
N LEU A 72 5.75 -7.60 0.51
CA LEU A 72 6.10 -6.19 0.73
C LEU A 72 5.19 -5.26 -0.08
N PHE A 73 4.99 -5.55 -1.36
CA PHE A 73 4.08 -4.74 -2.19
C PHE A 73 2.65 -4.83 -1.71
N LYS A 74 2.21 -5.96 -1.17
CA LYS A 74 0.88 -6.10 -0.60
C LYS A 74 0.67 -5.18 0.60
N ALA A 75 1.65 -5.11 1.50
CA ALA A 75 1.60 -4.19 2.63
C ALA A 75 1.55 -2.72 2.18
N HIS A 76 2.32 -2.37 1.14
CA HIS A 76 2.28 -1.02 0.56
C HIS A 76 0.96 -0.71 -0.15
N PHE A 77 0.44 -1.66 -0.94
CA PHE A 77 -0.85 -1.56 -1.61
C PHE A 77 -1.97 -1.32 -0.60
N ASP A 78 -1.98 -2.07 0.51
CA ASP A 78 -2.99 -1.93 1.56
C ASP A 78 -2.95 -0.53 2.18
N ARG A 79 -1.76 -0.02 2.50
CA ARG A 79 -1.60 1.36 2.96
C ARG A 79 -2.11 2.37 1.93
N SER A 80 -1.74 2.20 0.67
CA SER A 80 -2.17 3.08 -0.43
C SER A 80 -3.70 3.08 -0.58
N LEU A 81 -4.32 1.91 -0.55
CA LEU A 81 -5.76 1.74 -0.65
C LEU A 81 -6.49 2.30 0.59
N GLU A 82 -5.96 2.12 1.79
CA GLU A 82 -6.49 2.74 3.02
C GLU A 82 -6.53 4.27 2.90
N ILE A 83 -5.45 4.89 2.42
CA ILE A 83 -5.40 6.34 2.17
C ILE A 83 -6.45 6.74 1.12
N ALA A 84 -6.61 5.95 0.06
CA ALA A 84 -7.61 6.18 -0.98
C ALA A 84 -9.06 6.06 -0.46
N ILE A 85 -9.31 5.12 0.45
CA ILE A 85 -10.59 4.94 1.14
C ILE A 85 -10.89 6.16 1.99
N ASN A 86 -9.94 6.57 2.83
CA ASN A 86 -10.09 7.71 3.73
C ASN A 86 -10.28 9.02 2.96
N SER A 87 -9.60 9.16 1.83
CA SER A 87 -9.68 10.34 0.94
C SER A 87 -10.77 10.24 -0.14
N ASN A 88 -11.63 9.21 -0.08
CA ASN A 88 -12.79 9.00 -0.95
C ASN A 88 -12.50 8.89 -2.46
N TYR A 89 -11.32 8.44 -2.86
CA TYR A 89 -10.97 8.16 -4.26
C TYR A 89 -10.67 6.68 -4.55
N TRP A 90 -10.94 5.79 -3.59
CA TRP A 90 -10.70 4.33 -3.68
C TRP A 90 -11.27 3.66 -4.94
N LYS A 91 -12.39 4.14 -5.50
CA LYS A 91 -12.96 3.61 -6.75
C LYS A 91 -12.05 3.77 -7.97
N LYS A 92 -11.08 4.68 -7.90
CA LYS A 92 -10.07 4.93 -8.94
C LYS A 92 -8.73 4.27 -8.61
N HIS A 93 -8.59 3.67 -7.43
CA HIS A 93 -7.34 3.05 -7.01
C HIS A 93 -7.01 1.89 -7.97
N PRO A 94 -5.76 1.74 -8.40
CA PRO A 94 -5.36 0.64 -9.27
C PRO A 94 -5.62 -0.72 -8.59
N SER A 95 -5.80 -1.75 -9.41
CA SER A 95 -5.71 -3.15 -8.96
C SER A 95 -4.32 -3.44 -8.38
N PHE A 96 -4.17 -4.55 -7.67
CA PHE A 96 -2.88 -4.91 -7.07
C PHE A 96 -1.80 -5.12 -8.14
N GLU A 97 -2.13 -5.77 -9.24
CA GLU A 97 -1.26 -6.05 -10.37
C GLU A 97 -0.81 -4.76 -11.06
N GLN A 98 -1.76 -3.84 -11.32
CA GLN A 98 -1.45 -2.51 -11.87
C GLN A 98 -0.57 -1.71 -10.92
N TYR A 99 -0.87 -1.76 -9.62
CA TYR A 99 -0.07 -1.08 -8.60
C TYR A 99 1.38 -1.59 -8.58
N ILE A 100 1.60 -2.91 -8.65
CA ILE A 100 2.95 -3.50 -8.77
C ILE A 100 3.64 -2.94 -10.02
N ALA A 101 2.97 -2.93 -11.17
CA ALA A 101 3.56 -2.41 -12.41
C ALA A 101 3.97 -0.93 -12.30
N MET A 102 3.28 -0.13 -11.48
CA MET A 102 3.53 1.30 -11.24
C MET A 102 4.67 1.59 -10.25
N MET A 103 5.01 0.63 -9.38
CA MET A 103 6.04 0.82 -8.35
C MET A 103 7.41 1.07 -8.97
N ASP A 104 8.19 1.99 -8.39
CA ASP A 104 9.60 2.15 -8.72
C ASP A 104 10.47 1.28 -7.81
N TYR A 105 11.32 0.45 -8.42
CA TYR A 105 12.19 -0.50 -7.72
C TYR A 105 13.64 -0.05 -7.67
N ALA A 106 14.00 1.05 -8.36
CA ALA A 106 15.38 1.44 -8.63
C ALA A 106 16.23 1.63 -7.37
N LYS A 107 15.61 1.89 -6.21
CA LYS A 107 16.29 1.95 -4.90
C LYS A 107 15.56 1.15 -3.82
N THR A 108 14.77 0.15 -4.22
CA THR A 108 14.29 -0.85 -3.25
C THR A 108 15.44 -1.76 -2.89
N ALA A 109 15.45 -2.28 -1.67
CA ALA A 109 16.44 -3.28 -1.27
C ALA A 109 16.13 -4.68 -1.85
N ILE A 110 15.20 -4.78 -2.82
CA ILE A 110 14.84 -6.04 -3.47
C ILE A 110 15.96 -6.42 -4.46
N PRO A 111 16.44 -7.68 -4.44
CA PRO A 111 17.45 -8.15 -5.36
C PRO A 111 17.07 -7.97 -6.84
N GLU A 112 18.03 -7.62 -7.68
CA GLU A 112 17.81 -7.29 -9.10
C GLU A 112 17.13 -8.41 -9.89
N GLU A 113 17.54 -9.67 -9.68
CA GLU A 113 16.90 -10.84 -10.31
C GLU A 113 15.43 -10.97 -9.91
N THR A 114 15.10 -10.67 -8.66
CA THR A 114 13.71 -10.66 -8.19
C THR A 114 12.92 -9.54 -8.87
N VAL A 115 13.52 -8.34 -8.97
CA VAL A 115 12.93 -7.20 -9.70
C VAL A 115 12.66 -7.56 -11.15
N LYS A 116 13.63 -8.19 -11.85
CA LYS A 116 13.47 -8.65 -13.22
C LYS A 116 12.29 -9.61 -13.37
N LYS A 117 12.21 -10.62 -12.50
CA LYS A 117 11.09 -11.59 -12.50
C LYS A 117 9.73 -10.92 -12.25
N ILE A 118 9.67 -9.92 -11.36
CA ILE A 118 8.46 -9.12 -11.14
C ILE A 118 8.09 -8.35 -12.41
N ARG A 119 9.06 -7.72 -13.08
CA ARG A 119 8.83 -6.97 -14.32
C ARG A 119 8.38 -7.86 -15.47
N GLU A 120 8.94 -9.07 -15.60
CA GLU A 120 8.49 -10.05 -16.59
C GLU A 120 7.02 -10.45 -16.35
N LYS A 121 6.61 -10.60 -15.09
CA LYS A 121 5.25 -11.03 -14.74
C LYS A 121 4.20 -9.92 -14.81
N TYR A 122 4.50 -8.72 -14.31
CA TYR A 122 3.52 -7.64 -14.13
C TYR A 122 3.75 -6.45 -15.07
N GLY A 123 4.87 -6.40 -15.77
CA GLY A 123 5.24 -5.28 -16.65
C GLY A 123 5.73 -4.04 -15.89
N ARG A 124 5.71 -2.90 -16.60
CA ARG A 124 6.14 -1.59 -16.07
C ARG A 124 5.23 -0.47 -16.58
N ILE A 125 4.73 0.33 -15.65
CA ILE A 125 3.99 1.57 -15.92
C ILE A 125 4.78 2.70 -15.24
N ALA A 126 5.52 3.48 -16.02
CA ALA A 126 6.37 4.53 -15.48
C ALA A 126 5.58 5.78 -15.09
N GLY A 127 6.05 6.50 -14.07
CA GLY A 127 5.58 7.85 -13.73
C GLY A 127 4.24 7.93 -12.98
N GLU A 128 3.65 6.80 -12.57
CA GLU A 128 2.40 6.78 -11.81
C GLU A 128 2.58 6.94 -10.30
N ILE A 129 3.66 6.39 -9.74
CA ILE A 129 4.09 6.61 -8.36
C ILE A 129 5.49 7.22 -8.42
N ALA A 130 5.74 8.26 -7.63
CA ALA A 130 7.05 8.91 -7.63
C ALA A 130 8.14 7.97 -7.09
N PRO A 131 9.41 8.17 -7.47
CA PRO A 131 10.53 7.41 -6.89
C PRO A 131 10.51 7.47 -5.35
N TYR A 132 10.90 6.36 -4.72
CA TYR A 132 10.91 6.18 -3.24
C TYR A 132 9.55 6.23 -2.55
N GLN A 133 8.46 6.30 -3.31
CA GLN A 133 7.12 6.36 -2.77
C GLN A 133 6.37 5.06 -3.00
N SER A 134 5.37 4.83 -2.16
CA SER A 134 4.55 3.61 -2.16
C SER A 134 3.07 3.92 -1.95
N VAL A 135 2.66 5.16 -2.23
CA VAL A 135 1.26 5.56 -2.19
C VAL A 135 0.89 6.03 -3.57
N TRP A 136 -0.16 5.45 -4.14
CA TRP A 136 -0.72 5.93 -5.38
C TRP A 136 -1.73 7.03 -5.09
N TYR A 137 -1.65 8.11 -5.88
CA TYR A 137 -2.62 9.19 -5.86
C TYR A 137 -3.22 9.37 -7.26
N PRO A 138 -4.50 9.77 -7.38
CA PRO A 138 -5.13 9.99 -8.66
C PRO A 138 -4.33 10.97 -9.54
N PRO A 139 -4.30 10.75 -10.86
CA PRO A 139 -3.73 11.71 -11.80
C PRO A 139 -4.30 13.12 -11.58
N LYS A 140 -3.43 14.13 -11.67
CA LYS A 140 -3.77 15.56 -11.47
C LYS A 140 -4.26 15.92 -10.06
N SER A 141 -4.07 15.07 -9.05
CA SER A 141 -4.30 15.45 -7.65
C SER A 141 -3.12 16.27 -7.10
N LYS A 142 -3.44 17.20 -6.19
CA LYS A 142 -2.43 17.98 -5.46
C LYS A 142 -1.48 17.09 -4.66
N ASP A 143 -1.96 15.96 -4.15
CA ASP A 143 -1.13 15.02 -3.39
C ASP A 143 -0.13 14.28 -4.29
N ARG A 144 -0.52 13.91 -5.51
CA ARG A 144 0.42 13.39 -6.53
C ARG A 144 1.48 14.45 -6.86
N GLU A 145 1.07 15.69 -7.11
CA GLU A 145 2.03 16.78 -7.40
C GLU A 145 3.06 16.96 -6.28
N LYS A 146 2.59 17.07 -5.02
CA LYS A 146 3.47 17.16 -3.84
C LYS A 146 4.41 15.97 -3.73
N GLN A 147 3.90 14.76 -3.99
CA GLN A 147 4.69 13.54 -3.94
C GLN A 147 5.88 13.59 -4.91
N PHE A 148 5.66 14.04 -6.16
CA PHE A 148 6.73 14.15 -7.16
C PHE A 148 7.71 15.28 -6.82
N ILE A 149 7.23 16.43 -6.33
CA ILE A 149 8.10 17.52 -5.86
C ILE A 149 9.02 17.03 -4.73
N GLN A 150 8.46 16.30 -3.76
CA GLN A 150 9.25 15.74 -2.65
C GLN A 150 10.30 14.74 -3.14
N ALA A 151 9.95 13.88 -4.11
CA ALA A 151 10.90 12.92 -4.68
C ALA A 151 12.07 13.62 -5.38
N ILE A 152 11.82 14.73 -6.10
CA ILE A 152 12.86 15.54 -6.73
C ILE A 152 13.79 16.14 -5.66
N HIS A 153 13.24 16.78 -4.62
CA HIS A 153 14.05 17.35 -3.54
C HIS A 153 14.90 16.29 -2.82
N ASN A 154 14.36 15.09 -2.61
CA ASN A 154 15.11 14.00 -1.96
C ASN A 154 16.23 13.47 -2.86
N SER A 155 16.02 13.42 -4.18
CA SER A 155 17.05 12.98 -5.13
C SER A 155 18.24 13.92 -5.28
N GLN A 156 18.07 15.20 -4.93
CA GLN A 156 19.15 16.20 -4.96
C GLN A 156 20.01 16.20 -3.68
N LYS A 157 19.58 15.49 -2.63
CA LYS A 157 20.27 15.41 -1.33
C LYS A 157 20.99 14.08 -1.09
N ALA A 158 20.84 13.12 -1.99
CA ALA A 158 21.38 11.76 -1.89
C ALA A 158 22.45 11.53 -2.96
#